data_AF-A0A4R3MNJ7-F1
#
_entry.id   AF-A0A4R3MNJ7-F1
#
_cell.length_a   1.000
_cell.length_b   1.000
_cell.length_c   1.000
_cell.angle_alpha   90.00
_cell.angle_beta   90.00
_cell.angle_gamma   90.00
#
_symmetry.space_group_name_H-M   'P 1'
#
loop_
_entity.id
_entity.type
_entity.pdbx_description
1 polymer ?
#
loop_
_entity_poly.entity_id
_entity_poly.type
_entity_poly.pdbx_seq_one_letter_code
_entity_poly.pdbx_strand_id
1 'polypeptide(L)'
;MIDEDKRVMLLEFSRIEKEQKGFRRRVAIIVNLLMPGSGFYIYSGKLKVSLIVFAIYTIMLIGAAKNITRYEFMIYLVTAVVVKIGSTIAIIGNN
;
A
#
# COMPACT_ATOMS: atom_id res chain seq x y z
N MET A 1 43.44 7.08 5.21
CA MET A 1 42.91 6.27 4.08
C MET A 1 41.72 5.41 4.50
N ILE A 2 41.82 4.58 5.55
CA ILE A 2 40.75 3.65 5.97
C ILE A 2 39.39 4.32 6.27
N ASP A 3 39.38 5.56 6.78
CA ASP A 3 38.14 6.29 7.09
C ASP A 3 37.42 6.86 5.86
N GLU A 4 38.17 7.23 4.81
CA GLU A 4 37.58 7.73 3.56
C GLU A 4 36.86 6.59 2.82
N ASP A 5 37.49 5.41 2.77
CA ASP A 5 36.93 4.21 2.14
C ASP A 5 35.65 3.75 2.86
N LYS A 6 35.65 3.77 4.21
CA LYS A 6 34.45 3.48 5.00
C LYS A 6 33.32 4.47 4.72
N ARG A 7 33.65 5.76 4.61
CA ARG A 7 32.66 6.83 4.36
C ARG A 7 32.04 6.69 2.96
N VAL A 8 32.86 6.41 1.94
CA VAL A 8 32.38 6.14 0.56
C VAL A 8 31.46 4.94 0.54
N MET A 9 31.85 3.84 1.21
CA MET A 9 31.05 2.62 1.27
C MET A 9 29.70 2.85 1.97
N LEU A 10 29.66 3.61 3.07
CA LEU A 10 28.41 3.99 3.75
C LEU A 10 27.50 4.86 2.90
N LEU A 11 28.06 5.80 2.14
CA LEU A 11 27.29 6.62 1.19
C LEU A 11 26.66 5.74 0.11
N GLU A 12 27.41 4.77 -0.40
CA GLU A 12 26.93 3.84 -1.42
C GLU A 12 25.82 2.92 -0.89
N PHE A 13 25.96 2.39 0.33
CA PHE A 13 24.88 1.65 1.01
C PHE A 13 23.62 2.51 1.18
N SER A 14 23.77 3.76 1.63
CA SER A 14 22.63 4.66 1.83
C SER A 14 21.90 4.98 0.52
N ARG A 15 22.65 5.06 -0.59
CA ARG A 15 22.09 5.26 -1.92
C ARG A 15 21.31 4.02 -2.38
N ILE A 16 21.90 2.83 -2.22
CA ILE A 16 21.24 1.56 -2.57
C ILE A 16 19.95 1.39 -1.76
N GLU A 17 19.98 1.70 -0.47
CA GLU A 17 18.81 1.61 0.40
C GLU A 17 17.69 2.55 -0.06
N LYS A 18 18.02 3.79 -0.45
CA LYS A 18 17.06 4.73 -1.05
C LYS A 18 16.47 4.21 -2.36
N GLU A 19 17.30 3.65 -3.24
CA GLU A 19 16.84 3.07 -4.51
C GLU A 19 15.90 1.87 -4.26
N GLN A 20 16.26 0.98 -3.35
CA GLN A 20 15.42 -0.15 -2.94
C GLN A 20 14.09 0.31 -2.33
N LYS A 21 14.12 1.33 -1.46
CA LYS A 21 12.91 1.89 -0.87
C LYS A 21 11.98 2.48 -1.93
N GLY A 22 12.54 3.22 -2.90
CA GLY A 22 11.80 3.77 -4.04
C GLY A 22 11.16 2.67 -4.90
N PHE A 23 11.91 1.60 -5.19
CA PHE A 23 11.39 0.45 -5.93
C PHE A 23 10.27 -0.27 -5.18
N ARG A 24 10.48 -0.61 -3.90
CA ARG A 24 9.45 -1.24 -3.04
C ARG A 24 8.19 -0.41 -2.97
N ARG A 25 8.30 0.93 -2.90
CA ARG A 25 7.15 1.83 -2.93
C ARG A 25 6.35 1.72 -4.22
N ARG A 26 7.01 1.71 -5.39
CA ARG A 26 6.34 1.56 -6.69
C ARG A 26 5.63 0.22 -6.80
N VAL A 27 6.31 -0.87 -6.42
CA VAL A 27 5.71 -2.22 -6.40
C VAL A 27 4.51 -2.26 -5.46
N ALA A 28 4.63 -1.70 -4.26
CA ALA A 28 3.55 -1.65 -3.29
C ALA A 28 2.33 -0.87 -3.81
N ILE A 29 2.52 0.24 -4.52
CA ILE A 29 1.42 1.00 -5.14
C ILE A 29 0.69 0.15 -6.18
N ILE A 30 1.43 -0.50 -7.09
CA ILE A 30 0.84 -1.34 -8.14
C ILE A 30 0.05 -2.50 -7.52
N VAL A 31 0.66 -3.20 -6.56
CA VAL A 31 0.03 -4.34 -5.89
C VAL A 31 -1.19 -3.91 -5.07
N ASN A 32 -1.14 -2.75 -4.40
CA ASN A 32 -2.29 -2.21 -3.68
C ASN A 32 -3.45 -1.78 -4.58
N LEU A 33 -3.17 -1.33 -5.80
CA LEU A 33 -4.20 -1.02 -6.80
C LEU A 33 -4.91 -2.28 -7.30
N LEU A 34 -4.24 -3.42 -7.33
CA LEU A 34 -4.85 -4.71 -7.68
C LEU A 34 -5.60 -5.30 -6.49
N MET A 35 -4.96 -5.32 -5.33
CA MET A 35 -5.47 -5.90 -4.09
C MET A 35 -5.29 -4.91 -2.92
N PRO A 36 -6.33 -4.11 -2.60
CA PRO A 36 -6.25 -3.11 -1.55
C PRO A 36 -5.82 -3.72 -0.21
N GLY A 37 -4.83 -3.09 0.44
CA GLY A 37 -4.21 -3.55 1.67
C GLY A 37 -2.82 -4.16 1.47
N SER A 38 -2.62 -4.95 0.40
CA SER A 38 -1.38 -5.71 0.17
C SER A 38 -0.11 -4.85 0.10
N GLY A 39 -0.22 -3.60 -0.39
CA GLY A 39 0.93 -2.70 -0.47
C GLY A 39 1.49 -2.28 0.88
N PHE A 40 0.71 -2.31 1.97
CA PHE A 40 1.23 -2.03 3.32
C PHE A 40 2.17 -3.13 3.83
N TYR A 41 1.92 -4.38 3.45
CA TYR A 41 2.81 -5.48 3.77
C TYR A 41 4.12 -5.34 2.97
N ILE A 42 4.03 -5.09 1.66
CA ILE A 42 5.20 -4.97 0.78
C ILE A 42 6.07 -3.75 1.15
N TYR A 43 5.46 -2.59 1.41
CA TYR A 43 6.20 -1.36 1.66
C TYR A 43 6.71 -1.23 3.10
N SER A 44 5.90 -1.61 4.09
CA SER A 44 6.18 -1.33 5.51
C SER A 44 6.23 -2.57 6.40
N GLY A 45 6.04 -3.78 5.85
CA GLY A 45 5.96 -5.01 6.63
C GLY A 45 4.73 -5.07 7.56
N LYS A 46 3.77 -4.13 7.42
CA LYS A 46 2.63 -3.99 8.34
C LYS A 46 1.50 -4.97 7.98
N LEU A 47 1.69 -6.24 8.30
CA LEU A 47 0.73 -7.32 8.01
C LEU A 47 -0.67 -7.04 8.58
N LYS A 48 -0.76 -6.57 9.83
CA LYS A 48 -2.05 -6.28 10.47
C LYS A 48 -2.84 -5.22 9.71
N VAL A 49 -2.18 -4.14 9.28
CA VAL A 49 -2.82 -3.06 8.51
C VAL A 49 -3.26 -3.57 7.13
N SER A 50 -2.41 -4.36 6.48
CA SER A 50 -2.75 -5.01 5.20
C SER A 50 -4.02 -5.86 5.30
N LEU A 51 -4.13 -6.70 6.35
CA LEU A 51 -5.29 -7.56 6.56
C LEU A 51 -6.57 -6.75 6.86
N ILE A 52 -6.47 -5.71 7.69
CA ILE A 52 -7.63 -4.86 8.02
C ILE A 52 -8.16 -4.17 6.77
N VAL A 53 -7.28 -3.52 5.98
CA VAL A 53 -7.70 -2.82 4.77
C VAL A 53 -8.31 -3.79 3.75
N PHE A 54 -7.69 -4.96 3.58
CA PHE A 54 -8.21 -5.99 2.69
C PHE A 54 -9.58 -6.52 3.14
N ALA A 55 -9.75 -6.76 4.44
CA ALA A 55 -11.01 -7.22 5.01
C ALA A 55 -12.13 -6.18 4.82
N ILE A 56 -11.87 -4.91 5.12
CA ILE A 56 -12.84 -3.81 4.92
C ILE A 56 -13.25 -3.73 3.45
N TYR A 57 -12.27 -3.72 2.54
CA TYR A 57 -12.53 -3.68 1.10
C TYR A 57 -13.39 -4.87 0.63
N THR A 58 -13.07 -6.08 1.11
CA THR A 58 -13.78 -7.30 0.76
C THR A 58 -15.22 -7.30 1.30
N ILE A 59 -15.42 -6.88 2.55
CA ILE A 59 -16.77 -6.74 3.14
C ILE A 59 -17.61 -5.76 2.33
N MET A 60 -17.03 -4.65 1.89
CA MET A 60 -17.74 -3.67 1.07
C MET A 60 -18.11 -4.21 -0.31
N LEU A 61 -17.20 -4.95 -0.97
CA LEU A 61 -17.49 -5.61 -2.24
C LEU A 61 -18.58 -6.66 -2.11
N ILE A 62 -18.54 -7.50 -1.07
CA ILE A 62 -19.57 -8.50 -0.79
C ILE A 62 -20.91 -7.80 -0.50
N GLY A 63 -20.88 -6.72 0.28
CA GLY A 63 -22.04 -5.86 0.52
C GLY A 63 -22.64 -5.38 -0.78
N ALA A 64 -21.85 -4.73 -1.65
CA ALA A 64 -22.29 -4.29 -2.96
C ALA A 64 -22.92 -5.45 -3.77
N ALA A 65 -22.27 -6.61 -3.82
CA ALA A 65 -22.78 -7.77 -4.56
C ALA A 65 -24.11 -8.34 -4.02
N LYS A 66 -24.37 -8.22 -2.70
CA LYS A 66 -25.57 -8.75 -2.05
C LYS A 66 -26.77 -7.81 -2.08
N ASN A 67 -26.54 -6.51 -2.21
CA ASN A 67 -27.63 -5.54 -2.13
C ASN A 67 -28.41 -5.46 -3.44
N ILE A 68 -29.73 -5.56 -3.30
CA ILE A 68 -30.67 -5.58 -4.43
C ILE A 68 -31.08 -4.15 -4.79
N THR A 69 -31.04 -3.21 -3.83
CA THR A 69 -31.40 -1.83 -4.08
C THR A 69 -30.24 -1.04 -4.68
N ARG A 70 -30.53 -0.18 -5.67
CA ARG A 70 -29.51 0.66 -6.34
C ARG A 70 -28.77 1.58 -5.35
N TYR A 71 -29.45 2.08 -4.33
CA TYR A 71 -28.87 3.00 -3.35
C TYR A 71 -27.84 2.31 -2.46
N GLU A 72 -28.17 1.15 -1.91
CA GLU A 72 -27.23 0.38 -1.09
C GLU A 72 -26.03 -0.06 -1.93
N PHE A 73 -26.27 -0.58 -3.14
CA PHE A 73 -25.19 -0.93 -4.08
C PHE A 73 -24.20 0.24 -4.26
N MET A 74 -24.72 1.45 -4.52
CA MET A 74 -23.89 2.64 -4.70
C MET A 74 -23.09 2.99 -3.44
N ILE A 75 -23.69 2.95 -2.25
CA ILE A 75 -23.00 3.26 -0.99
C ILE A 75 -21.81 2.31 -0.79
N TYR A 76 -22.03 1.00 -0.92
CA TYR A 76 -20.95 0.03 -0.73
C TYR A 76 -19.87 0.14 -1.80
N LEU A 77 -20.25 0.36 -3.07
CA LEU A 77 -19.29 0.51 -4.17
C LEU A 77 -18.43 1.76 -4.00
N VAL A 78 -19.05 2.92 -3.71
CA VAL A 78 -18.33 4.18 -3.48
C VAL A 78 -17.38 4.03 -2.31
N THR A 79 -17.81 3.39 -1.23
CA THR A 79 -16.96 3.22 -0.04
C THR A 79 -15.78 2.28 -0.33
N ALA A 80 -15.98 1.21 -1.10
CA ALA A 80 -14.89 0.34 -1.56
C ALA A 80 -13.85 1.10 -2.40
N VAL A 81 -14.31 1.99 -3.29
CA VAL A 81 -13.43 2.87 -4.08
C VAL A 81 -12.65 3.82 -3.18
N VAL A 82 -13.30 4.43 -2.18
CA VAL A 82 -12.63 5.31 -1.20
C VAL A 82 -11.54 4.57 -0.44
N VAL A 83 -11.81 3.35 0.03
CA VAL A 83 -10.81 2.51 0.74
C VAL A 83 -9.62 2.18 -0.18
N LYS A 84 -9.88 1.84 -1.44
CA LYS A 84 -8.84 1.55 -2.43
C LYS A 84 -7.94 2.75 -2.71
N ILE A 85 -8.54 3.92 -2.94
CA ILE A 85 -7.79 5.16 -3.21
C ILE A 85 -7.06 5.62 -1.96
N GLY A 86 -7.75 5.69 -0.82
CA GLY A 86 -7.18 6.15 0.45
C GLY A 86 -5.99 5.30 0.92
N SER A 87 -6.08 3.97 0.81
CA SER A 87 -4.96 3.09 1.12
C SER A 87 -3.75 3.30 0.21
N THR A 88 -3.99 3.57 -1.09
CA THR A 88 -2.92 3.84 -2.05
C THR A 88 -2.23 5.19 -1.74
N ILE A 89 -3.01 6.23 -1.43
CA ILE A 89 -2.48 7.53 -1.01
C ILE A 89 -1.66 7.40 0.26
N ALA A 90 -2.11 6.59 1.23
CA ALA A 90 -1.37 6.36 2.47
C ALA A 90 -0.01 5.68 2.22
N ILE A 91 0.10 4.76 1.25
CA ILE A 91 1.39 4.18 0.85
C ILE A 91 2.30 5.23 0.20
N ILE A 92 1.72 6.15 -0.60
CA ILE A 92 2.47 7.26 -1.20
C ILE A 92 2.93 8.26 -0.12
N GLY A 93 2.10 8.61 0.85
CA GLY A 93 2.44 9.58 1.89
C GLY A 93 3.42 9.04 2.95
N ASN A 94 3.61 7.73 3.02
CA ASN A 94 4.50 7.09 3.99
C ASN A 94 5.96 7.24 3.52
N ASN A 95 6.65 8.29 4.01
CA ASN A 95 8.04 8.59 3.69
C ASN A 95 9.05 7.87 4.57
#